data_AF-A0A2D8FSG7-F1
#
_entry.id   AF-A0A2D8FSG7-F1
#
_cell.length_a   1.000
_cell.length_b   1.000
_cell.length_c   1.000
_cell.angle_alpha   90.00
_cell.angle_beta   90.00
_cell.angle_gamma   90.00
#
_symmetry.space_group_name_H-M   'P 1'
#
loop_
_entity.id
_entity.type
_entity.pdbx_description
1 polymer ?
#
loop_
_entity_poly.entity_id
_entity_poly.type
_entity_poly.pdbx_seq_one_letter_code
_entity_poly.pdbx_strand_id
1 'polypeptide(L)' 'VHLVPLDERPSPERLKKLERITAAAFGQRRKMLRSSLKQLGGAALCEAAGIEPDVRAETVDVEGFLRLADALA' A
#
# COMPACT_ATOMS: atom_id res chain seq x y z
N VAL A 1 -25.43 4.64 -1.52
CA VAL A 1 -24.22 4.07 -2.18
C VAL A 1 -24.55 2.64 -2.57
N HIS A 2 -24.29 2.24 -3.82
CA HIS A 2 -24.41 0.86 -4.28
C HIS A 2 -22.98 0.34 -4.55
N LEU A 3 -22.63 -0.83 -4.00
CA LEU A 3 -21.31 -1.41 -4.14
C LEU A 3 -21.45 -2.73 -4.90
N VAL A 4 -20.74 -2.85 -6.02
CA VAL A 4 -20.66 -4.07 -6.81
C VAL A 4 -19.27 -4.67 -6.58
N PRO A 5 -19.17 -5.93 -6.10
CA PRO A 5 -17.89 -6.61 -5.97
C PRO A 5 -17.16 -6.73 -7.32
N LEU A 6 -15.83 -6.77 -7.28
CA LEU A 6 -15.04 -7.13 -8.44
C LEU A 6 -15.30 -8.59 -8.83
N ASP A 7 -15.25 -8.87 -10.14
CA ASP A 7 -15.43 -10.22 -10.68
C ASP A 7 -14.40 -11.20 -10.12
N GLU A 8 -13.14 -10.75 -10.03
CA GLU A 8 -12.06 -11.50 -9.42
C GLU A 8 -11.72 -10.93 -8.04
N ARG A 9 -11.88 -11.78 -7.02
CA ARG A 9 -11.53 -11.43 -5.65
C ARG A 9 -10.02 -11.59 -5.44
N PRO A 10 -9.31 -10.58 -4.89
CA PRO A 10 -7.92 -10.75 -4.48
C PRO A 10 -7.76 -11.90 -3.47
N SER A 11 -6.63 -12.60 -3.53
CA SER A 11 -6.36 -13.70 -2.61
C SER A 11 -6.40 -13.24 -1.14
N PRO A 12 -6.81 -14.11 -0.19
CA PRO A 12 -6.83 -13.74 1.23
C PRO A 12 -5.48 -13.26 1.76
N GLU A 13 -4.38 -13.79 1.22
CA GLU A 13 -3.03 -13.34 1.57
C GLU A 13 -2.76 -11.92 1.08
N ARG A 14 -3.08 -11.62 -0.18
CA ARG A 14 -2.93 -10.28 -0.76
C ARG A 14 -3.76 -9.25 0.01
N LEU A 15 -4.98 -9.60 0.43
CA LEU A 15 -5.82 -8.75 1.28
C LEU A 15 -5.16 -8.46 2.63
N LYS A 16 -4.59 -9.45 3.32
CA LYS A 16 -3.86 -9.23 4.59
C LYS A 16 -2.65 -8.31 4.42
N LYS A 17 -1.90 -8.48 3.31
CA LYS A 17 -0.78 -7.59 2.99
C LYS A 17 -1.26 -6.16 2.72
N LEU A 18 -2.34 -6.00 1.95
CA LEU A 18 -2.96 -4.71 1.66
C LEU A 18 -3.47 -4.01 2.93
N GLU A 19 -4.12 -4.72 3.84
CA GLU A 19 -4.56 -4.20 5.15
C GLU A 19 -3.37 -3.68 5.97
N ARG A 20 -2.28 -4.45 6.03
CA ARG A 20 -1.07 -4.06 6.77
C ARG A 20 -0.41 -2.83 6.18
N ILE A 21 -0.29 -2.76 4.85
CA ILE A 21 0.29 -1.61 4.14
C ILE A 21 -0.57 -0.36 4.36
N THR A 22 -1.88 -0.45 4.14
CA THR A 22 -2.79 0.70 4.27
C THR A 22 -2.86 1.21 5.71
N ALA A 23 -2.87 0.31 6.70
CA ALA A 23 -2.80 0.69 8.11
C ALA A 23 -1.51 1.47 8.44
N ALA A 24 -0.34 1.01 7.98
CA ALA A 24 0.92 1.72 8.20
C ALA A 24 0.97 3.07 7.45
N ALA A 25 0.56 3.08 6.18
CA ALA A 25 0.58 4.26 5.33
C ALA A 25 -0.33 5.37 5.87
N PHE A 26 -1.58 5.04 6.22
CA PHE A 26 -2.58 6.02 6.67
C PHE A 26 -2.58 6.26 8.18
N GLY A 27 -2.03 5.35 9.00
CA GLY A 27 -1.77 5.61 10.42
C GLY A 27 -0.79 6.78 10.64
N GLN A 28 0.01 7.10 9.62
CA GLN A 28 0.93 8.25 9.60
C GLN A 28 0.66 9.17 8.39
N ARG A 29 -0.60 9.47 8.07
CA ARG A 29 -1.05 10.15 6.84
C ARG A 29 -0.33 11.46 6.44
N ARG A 30 0.30 12.16 7.39
CA ARG A 30 1.06 13.41 7.15
C ARG A 30 2.56 13.18 6.91
N LYS A 31 3.03 11.94 6.87
CA LYS A 31 4.41 11.56 6.58
C LYS A 31 4.57 11.09 5.14
N MET A 32 5.79 11.19 4.65
CA MET A 32 6.22 10.56 3.39
C MET A 32 6.09 9.04 3.50
N LEU A 33 5.76 8.39 2.39
CA LEU A 33 5.43 6.97 2.34
C LEU A 33 6.58 6.10 2.87
N ARG A 34 7.83 6.43 2.53
CA ARG A 34 9.02 5.76 3.07
C ARG A 34 9.10 5.78 4.60
N SER A 35 8.60 6.85 5.23
CA SER A 35 8.60 6.99 6.68
C SER A 35 7.46 6.20 7.30
N SER A 36 6.27 6.29 6.72
CA SER A 36 5.09 5.52 7.16
C SER A 36 5.32 4.01 7.06
N LEU A 37 6.00 3.55 6.01
CA LEU A 37 6.30 2.14 5.75
C LEU A 37 7.64 1.67 6.35
N LYS A 38 8.30 2.47 7.20
CA LYS A 38 9.65 2.16 7.73
C LYS A 38 9.75 0.76 8.36
N GLN A 39 8.72 0.31 9.08
CA GLN A 39 8.68 -1.01 9.72
C GLN A 39 8.39 -2.17 8.76
N LEU A 40 8.03 -1.87 7.51
CA LEU A 40 7.65 -2.84 6.48
C LEU A 40 8.65 -2.90 5.31
N GLY A 41 9.71 -2.07 5.33
CA GLY A 41 10.72 -2.00 4.26
C GLY A 41 11.00 -0.58 3.76
N GLY A 42 10.19 0.41 4.15
CA GLY A 42 10.44 1.83 3.90
C GLY A 42 10.58 2.15 2.41
N ALA A 43 11.66 2.86 2.05
CA ALA A 43 11.93 3.26 0.66
C ALA A 43 12.13 2.05 -0.27
N ALA A 44 12.83 1.00 0.17
CA ALA A 44 13.08 -0.18 -0.64
C ALA A 44 11.76 -0.88 -1.05
N LEU A 45 10.77 -0.90 -0.17
CA LEU A 45 9.43 -1.41 -0.49
C LEU A 45 8.71 -0.52 -1.51
N CYS A 46 8.83 0.81 -1.38
CA CYS A 46 8.25 1.75 -2.35
C CYS A 46 8.87 1.56 -3.74
N GLU A 47 10.20 1.45 -3.81
CA GLU A 47 10.96 1.23 -5.04
C GLU A 47 10.62 -0.13 -5.68
N ALA A 48 10.54 -1.20 -4.88
CA ALA A 48 10.12 -2.52 -5.35
C ALA A 48 8.69 -2.51 -5.93
N ALA A 49 7.81 -1.68 -5.36
CA ALA A 49 6.47 -1.46 -5.89
C ALA A 49 6.43 -0.47 -7.06
N GLY A 50 7.53 0.19 -7.43
CA GLY A 50 7.57 1.24 -8.46
C GLY A 50 6.85 2.53 -8.06
N ILE A 51 7.05 2.98 -6.82
CA ILE A 51 6.41 4.18 -6.24
C ILE A 51 7.47 5.11 -5.69
N GLU A 52 7.32 6.40 -5.98
CA GLU A 52 8.21 7.44 -5.47
C GLU A 52 8.15 7.51 -3.93
N PRO A 53 9.26 7.31 -3.19
CA PRO A 53 9.21 7.12 -1.73
C PRO A 53 8.79 8.37 -0.92
N ASP A 54 8.95 9.56 -1.52
CA ASP A 54 8.72 10.87 -0.88
C ASP A 54 7.30 11.42 -1.06
N VAL A 55 6.40 10.63 -1.65
CA VAL A 55 4.98 11.00 -1.77
C VAL A 55 4.20 10.69 -0.49
N ARG A 56 2.99 11.23 -0.34
CA ARG A 56 2.09 10.91 0.78
C ARG A 56 1.15 9.77 0.40
N ALA A 57 0.68 9.00 1.38
CA ALA A 57 -0.22 7.86 1.14
C ALA A 57 -1.47 8.22 0.31
N GLU A 58 -2.04 9.42 0.51
CA GLU A 58 -3.22 9.89 -0.23
C GLU A 58 -2.98 10.27 -1.68
N THR A 59 -1.72 10.30 -2.13
CA THR A 59 -1.34 10.56 -3.53
C THR A 59 -1.07 9.27 -4.31
N VAL A 60 -1.08 8.12 -3.64
CA VAL A 60 -0.94 6.80 -4.25
C VAL A 60 -2.32 6.27 -4.59
N ASP A 61 -2.51 5.78 -5.81
CA ASP A 61 -3.75 5.18 -6.27
C ASP A 61 -3.90 3.73 -5.77
N VAL A 62 -5.09 3.15 -6.02
CA VAL A 62 -5.39 1.77 -5.58
C VAL A 62 -4.40 0.77 -6.17
N GLU A 63 -4.02 0.93 -7.43
CA GLU A 63 -3.07 0.04 -8.10
C GLU A 63 -1.66 0.13 -7.49
N GLY A 64 -1.23 1.32 -7.07
CA GLY A 64 0.00 1.48 -6.29
C GLY A 64 -0.05 0.72 -4.96
N PHE A 65 -1.18 0.78 -4.25
CA PHE A 65 -1.33 0.02 -3.01
C PHE A 65 -1.36 -1.50 -3.24
N LEU A 66 -1.92 -1.96 -4.35
CA LEU A 66 -1.87 -3.36 -4.75
C LEU A 66 -0.43 -3.81 -5.04
N ARG A 67 0.35 -3.02 -5.78
CA ARG A 67 1.80 -3.29 -6.01
C ARG A 67 2.61 -3.32 -4.72
N LEU A 68 2.32 -2.43 -3.75
CA LEU A 68 2.95 -2.47 -2.42
C LEU A 68 2.62 -3.75 -1.66
N ALA A 69 1.38 -4.23 -1.76
CA ALA A 69 0.98 -5.48 -1.14
C ALA A 69 1.69 -6.68 -1.79
N ASP A 70 1.87 -6.65 -3.11
CA ASP A 70 2.57 -7.72 -3.85
C ASP A 70 4.08 -7.72 -3.59
N ALA A 71 4.69 -6.55 -3.39
CA ALA A 71 6.11 -6.39 -3.07
C ALA A 71 6.45 -6.69 -1.59
N LEU A 72 5.45 -6.76 -0.71
CA LEU A 72 5.64 -7.07 0.70
C LEU A 72 5.88 -8.58 0.89
N ALA A 73 7.01 -8.93 1.53
CA ALA A 73 7.36 -10.30 1.90
C ALA A 73 6.27 -10.94 2.80
#